data_AF-A0A7Y5ZHQ7-F1
#
_entry.id   AF-A0A7Y5ZHQ7-F1
#
_cell.length_a   1.000
_cell.length_b   1.000
_cell.length_c   1.000
_cell.angle_alpha   90.00
_cell.angle_beta   90.00
_cell.angle_gamma   90.00
#
_symmetry.space_group_name_H-M   'P 1'
#
loop_
_entity.id
_entity.type
_entity.pdbx_description
1 polymer ?
#
loop_
_entity_poly.entity_id
_entity_poly.type
_entity_poly.pdbx_seq_one_letter_code
_entity_poly.pdbx_strand_id
1 'polypeptide(L)'
;MTAAAAAAAVVCALAGCAPTAAKALGHSHTPATPTARATPTAPASSPPASPAPLLPSSGSPAPAAPAAPQAPAPFITPVPAGTVVAQGDVASPKGSIHFHYRMVSNGDDTYSAQYSNFTDTAPIPISVTLLDTPPRVGDGVTYHGVGDHVLGGPTSTAAVPSSTNIGTAPSYLVALVTYSSVASADGVPVELGPGKVLAVTSVHWSVPARQTNVHPVDGGARPLAGGDVTATTASGAPKSYRVGHGDLPADVADRFGITLQDLKWLNPGSGAFDPEGNLYEDAVLNLDPEVL
;
A
#
# COMPACT_ATOMS: atom_id res chain seq x y z
N MET A 1 66.24 -6.56 7.14
CA MET A 1 66.00 -8.00 7.28
C MET A 1 64.58 -8.28 6.81
N THR A 2 64.47 -9.27 5.94
CA THR A 2 63.35 -9.67 5.07
C THR A 2 62.27 -10.52 5.76
N ALA A 3 60.99 -10.29 5.42
CA ALA A 3 59.89 -11.27 5.25
C ALA A 3 58.62 -10.47 4.84
N ALA A 4 58.00 -10.53 3.65
CA ALA A 4 57.42 -11.61 2.83
C ALA A 4 56.02 -12.09 3.25
N ALA A 5 55.01 -11.62 2.48
CA ALA A 5 53.76 -12.27 2.03
C ALA A 5 52.61 -12.52 3.05
N ALA A 6 51.31 -12.52 2.70
CA ALA A 6 50.66 -12.78 1.41
C ALA A 6 49.31 -12.02 1.26
N ALA A 7 48.96 -11.69 0.02
CA ALA A 7 47.65 -11.17 -0.39
C ALA A 7 46.77 -12.32 -0.92
N ALA A 8 45.52 -12.40 -0.47
CA ALA A 8 44.53 -13.33 -1.00
C ALA A 8 43.42 -12.55 -1.71
N ALA A 9 43.37 -12.68 -3.03
CA ALA A 9 42.27 -12.21 -3.88
C ALA A 9 41.25 -13.33 -4.02
N VAL A 10 39.98 -13.06 -3.70
CA VAL A 10 38.86 -13.99 -3.94
C VAL A 10 38.11 -13.53 -5.18
N VAL A 11 38.11 -14.39 -6.20
CA VAL A 11 37.34 -14.26 -7.45
C VAL A 11 36.06 -15.06 -7.28
N CYS A 12 34.90 -14.40 -7.33
CA CYS A 12 33.59 -15.07 -7.43
C CYS A 12 33.15 -15.10 -8.89
N ALA A 13 33.10 -16.29 -9.49
CA ALA A 13 32.46 -16.55 -10.76
C ALA A 13 31.01 -17.01 -10.51
N LEU A 14 30.03 -16.27 -11.00
CA LEU A 14 28.63 -16.70 -11.06
C LEU A 14 28.28 -17.02 -12.52
N ALA A 15 28.17 -18.31 -12.82
CA ALA A 15 27.64 -18.82 -14.08
C ALA A 15 26.12 -18.93 -13.98
N GLY A 16 25.41 -18.30 -14.91
CA GLY A 16 23.98 -18.54 -15.15
C GLY A 16 23.76 -19.71 -16.10
N CYS A 17 22.56 -20.30 -16.06
CA CYS A 17 21.82 -20.75 -17.24
C CYS A 17 20.39 -21.20 -16.88
N ALA A 18 19.48 -20.93 -17.83
CA ALA A 18 18.04 -21.05 -17.82
C ALA A 18 17.52 -22.52 -17.90
N PRO A 19 16.19 -22.78 -17.73
CA PRO A 19 15.65 -24.12 -17.65
C PRO A 19 15.45 -24.79 -19.02
N THR A 20 15.85 -26.06 -19.10
CA THR A 20 15.57 -26.97 -20.22
C THR A 20 14.19 -27.60 -20.12
N ALA A 21 13.46 -27.53 -21.23
CA ALA A 21 12.22 -28.23 -21.50
C ALA A 21 12.40 -29.74 -21.76
N ALA A 22 11.25 -30.41 -21.81
CA ALA A 22 10.94 -31.70 -22.42
C ALA A 22 10.98 -32.96 -21.54
N LYS A 23 9.78 -33.51 -21.28
CA LYS A 23 9.51 -34.89 -21.66
C LYS A 23 8.07 -35.08 -22.13
N ALA A 24 7.95 -35.27 -23.44
CA ALA A 24 6.80 -35.81 -24.12
C ALA A 24 6.77 -37.35 -24.00
N LEU A 25 5.59 -37.88 -23.76
CA LEU A 25 5.10 -39.19 -24.21
C LEU A 25 3.67 -38.86 -24.67
N GLY A 26 3.16 -39.13 -25.86
CA GLY A 26 3.54 -40.01 -26.94
C GLY A 26 2.23 -40.46 -27.58
N HIS A 27 1.89 -39.86 -28.74
CA HIS A 27 1.06 -40.30 -29.88
C HIS A 27 0.08 -41.49 -29.67
N SER A 28 -1.17 -41.46 -30.16
CA SER A 28 -1.49 -41.48 -31.61
C SER A 28 -3.00 -41.37 -31.88
N HIS A 29 -3.32 -40.83 -33.06
CA HIS A 29 -4.64 -40.57 -33.63
C HIS A 29 -5.38 -41.80 -34.20
N THR A 30 -6.74 -41.77 -34.07
CA THR A 30 -7.86 -42.10 -35.01
C THR A 30 -7.86 -43.41 -35.83
N PRO A 31 -9.02 -44.09 -36.07
CA PRO A 31 -10.10 -43.59 -36.95
C PRO A 31 -11.57 -44.00 -36.65
N ALA A 32 -12.50 -43.28 -37.30
CA ALA A 32 -13.96 -43.57 -37.41
C ALA A 32 -14.23 -44.86 -38.22
N THR A 33 -15.39 -45.54 -38.15
CA THR A 33 -16.71 -45.33 -38.82
C THR A 33 -17.50 -46.69 -38.71
N PRO A 34 -18.66 -47.00 -39.33
CA PRO A 34 -19.94 -46.31 -39.66
C PRO A 34 -21.17 -47.08 -39.05
N THR A 35 -22.43 -46.61 -39.05
CA THR A 35 -23.53 -46.81 -40.05
C THR A 35 -24.82 -46.71 -39.18
N ALA A 36 -25.95 -46.09 -39.52
CA ALA A 36 -26.76 -46.33 -40.69
C ALA A 36 -27.70 -45.17 -41.05
N ARG A 37 -27.91 -45.11 -42.36
CA ARG A 37 -28.71 -44.20 -43.15
C ARG A 37 -30.09 -44.81 -43.40
N ALA A 38 -31.12 -43.98 -43.38
CA ALA A 38 -32.25 -44.12 -44.30
C ALA A 38 -32.68 -42.72 -44.79
N THR A 39 -32.65 -42.57 -46.10
CA THR A 39 -33.25 -41.53 -46.96
C THR A 39 -34.17 -42.31 -47.94
N PRO A 40 -34.98 -41.74 -48.86
CA PRO A 40 -35.54 -40.39 -49.07
C PRO A 40 -37.05 -40.40 -49.40
N THR A 41 -37.70 -39.24 -49.59
CA THR A 41 -38.61 -38.94 -50.73
C THR A 41 -38.87 -37.43 -50.81
N ALA A 42 -38.74 -36.87 -52.01
CA ALA A 42 -39.06 -35.49 -52.44
C ALA A 42 -39.92 -35.59 -53.73
N PRO A 43 -40.30 -34.53 -54.50
CA PRO A 43 -40.39 -33.08 -54.25
C PRO A 43 -41.71 -32.44 -54.82
N ALA A 44 -41.73 -31.10 -54.91
CA ALA A 44 -42.58 -30.17 -55.70
C ALA A 44 -43.87 -29.65 -55.00
N SER A 45 -44.18 -28.35 -54.93
CA SER A 45 -44.12 -27.31 -55.96
C SER A 45 -44.25 -25.89 -55.34
N SER A 46 -43.79 -24.85 -56.05
CA SER A 46 -44.12 -23.42 -55.83
C SER A 46 -44.49 -22.80 -57.21
N PRO A 47 -45.07 -21.59 -57.38
CA PRO A 47 -45.79 -20.64 -56.49
C PRO A 47 -47.15 -20.14 -57.13
N PRO A 48 -47.85 -19.09 -56.63
CA PRO A 48 -47.55 -17.71 -57.09
C PRO A 48 -47.69 -16.57 -56.05
N ALA A 49 -46.85 -15.54 -56.24
CA ALA A 49 -46.93 -14.09 -56.01
C ALA A 49 -47.77 -13.42 -54.88
N SER A 50 -47.05 -12.69 -54.00
CA SER A 50 -47.24 -11.31 -53.43
C SER A 50 -48.56 -10.86 -52.75
N PRO A 51 -48.54 -9.91 -51.76
CA PRO A 51 -47.57 -8.80 -51.62
C PRO A 51 -46.88 -8.65 -50.25
N ALA A 52 -45.78 -7.88 -50.29
CA ALA A 52 -44.94 -7.49 -49.17
C ALA A 52 -45.66 -6.62 -48.12
N PRO A 53 -45.38 -6.80 -46.82
CA PRO A 53 -45.67 -5.77 -45.82
C PRO A 53 -44.63 -4.65 -45.94
N LEU A 54 -45.13 -3.43 -46.02
CA LEU A 54 -44.40 -2.17 -46.03
C LEU A 54 -43.42 -2.08 -44.84
N LEU A 55 -42.15 -1.82 -45.12
CA LEU A 55 -41.17 -1.39 -44.12
C LEU A 55 -41.61 -0.03 -43.55
N PRO A 56 -41.75 0.15 -42.22
CA PRO A 56 -41.95 1.46 -41.66
C PRO A 56 -40.67 2.31 -41.84
N SER A 57 -40.89 3.50 -42.41
CA SER A 57 -39.92 4.55 -42.65
C SER A 57 -39.12 4.93 -41.41
N SER A 58 -37.87 5.32 -41.68
CA SER A 58 -36.87 5.96 -40.83
C SER A 58 -37.47 6.79 -39.68
N GLY A 59 -37.40 6.25 -38.47
CA GLY A 59 -37.61 7.01 -37.24
C GLY A 59 -36.46 7.99 -37.03
N SER A 60 -36.81 9.25 -36.80
CA SER A 60 -35.91 10.31 -36.31
C SER A 60 -35.02 9.80 -35.17
N PRO A 61 -33.74 10.21 -35.06
CA PRO A 61 -32.92 9.87 -33.91
C PRO A 61 -33.61 10.38 -32.64
N ALA A 62 -33.85 9.49 -31.69
CA ALA A 62 -34.33 9.86 -30.37
C ALA A 62 -33.40 10.94 -29.79
N PRO A 63 -33.92 12.02 -29.19
CA PRO A 63 -33.10 12.99 -28.48
C PRO A 63 -32.21 12.23 -27.49
N ALA A 64 -30.91 12.51 -27.51
CA ALA A 64 -29.99 11.95 -26.53
C ALA A 64 -30.55 12.24 -25.14
N ALA A 65 -30.75 11.17 -24.35
CA ALA A 65 -31.12 11.31 -22.95
C ALA A 65 -30.11 12.28 -22.29
N PRO A 66 -30.56 13.24 -21.46
CA PRO A 66 -29.65 14.07 -20.71
C PRO A 66 -28.65 13.16 -19.99
N ALA A 67 -27.35 13.43 -20.18
CA ALA A 67 -26.31 12.71 -19.47
C ALA A 67 -26.63 12.76 -17.97
N ALA A 68 -26.61 11.61 -17.31
CA ALA A 68 -26.77 11.56 -15.86
C ALA A 68 -25.79 12.55 -15.23
N PRO A 69 -26.20 13.33 -14.21
CA PRO A 69 -25.28 14.21 -13.50
C PRO A 69 -24.05 13.40 -13.07
N GLN A 70 -22.86 13.87 -13.42
CA GLN A 70 -21.62 13.21 -13.02
C GLN A 70 -21.54 13.23 -11.48
N ALA A 71 -21.17 12.09 -10.88
CA ALA A 71 -20.92 12.04 -9.45
C ALA A 71 -19.83 13.08 -9.09
N PRO A 72 -19.95 13.74 -7.92
CA PRO A 72 -18.89 14.64 -7.45
C PRO A 72 -17.56 13.89 -7.36
N ALA A 73 -16.46 14.57 -7.63
CA ALA A 73 -15.14 13.97 -7.44
C ALA A 73 -14.95 13.56 -5.96
N PRO A 74 -14.28 12.42 -5.69
CA PRO A 74 -13.99 12.00 -4.33
C PRO A 74 -13.09 13.01 -3.63
N PHE A 75 -13.34 13.27 -2.34
CA PHE A 75 -12.51 14.12 -1.49
C PHE A 75 -12.45 13.59 -0.07
N ILE A 76 -11.38 13.94 0.62
CA ILE A 76 -11.30 13.96 2.09
C ILE A 76 -10.73 15.31 2.51
N THR A 77 -11.28 15.92 3.56
CA THR A 77 -10.77 17.20 4.06
C THR A 77 -9.45 16.97 4.78
N PRO A 78 -8.38 17.72 4.46
CA PRO A 78 -7.12 17.57 5.17
C PRO A 78 -7.25 17.85 6.67
N VAL A 79 -6.38 17.23 7.46
CA VAL A 79 -6.24 17.61 8.87
C VAL A 79 -5.74 19.07 8.94
N PRO A 80 -6.33 19.95 9.77
CA PRO A 80 -5.89 21.34 9.85
C PRO A 80 -4.41 21.48 10.25
N ALA A 81 -3.71 22.45 9.65
CA ALA A 81 -2.33 22.75 9.98
C ALA A 81 -2.15 23.06 11.48
N GLY A 82 -1.08 22.54 12.08
CA GLY A 82 -0.78 22.72 13.50
C GLY A 82 -1.49 21.74 14.44
N THR A 83 -2.38 20.88 13.92
CA THR A 83 -3.01 19.81 14.71
C THR A 83 -1.96 18.80 15.15
N VAL A 84 -1.87 18.52 16.46
CA VAL A 84 -1.02 17.47 17.01
C VAL A 84 -1.77 16.15 16.92
N VAL A 85 -1.21 15.20 16.17
CA VAL A 85 -1.81 13.87 15.97
C VAL A 85 -1.09 12.77 16.73
N ALA A 86 0.09 13.02 17.27
CA ALA A 86 0.74 12.16 18.25
C ALA A 86 1.75 13.00 19.04
N GLN A 87 1.98 12.67 20.30
CA GLN A 87 3.03 13.31 21.10
C GLN A 87 3.40 12.44 22.28
N GLY A 88 4.58 12.68 22.83
CA GLY A 88 5.02 12.02 24.05
C GLY A 88 6.44 12.41 24.43
N ASP A 89 6.84 11.94 25.59
CA ASP A 89 8.19 12.09 26.09
C ASP A 89 8.99 10.81 25.85
N VAL A 90 10.23 10.97 25.43
CA VAL A 90 11.18 9.88 25.25
C VAL A 90 12.19 9.95 26.39
N ALA A 91 12.45 8.79 26.99
CA ALA A 91 13.58 8.58 27.90
C ALA A 91 14.26 7.27 27.50
N SER A 92 15.57 7.29 27.28
CA SER A 92 16.30 6.03 27.07
C SER A 92 16.29 5.18 28.34
N PRO A 93 16.39 3.84 28.24
CA PRO A 93 16.40 2.98 29.43
C PRO A 93 17.55 3.27 30.40
N LYS A 94 18.65 3.84 29.91
CA LYS A 94 19.79 4.29 30.73
C LYS A 94 19.61 5.70 31.30
N GLY A 95 18.52 6.40 30.96
CA GLY A 95 18.24 7.77 31.40
C GLY A 95 19.19 8.81 30.82
N SER A 96 19.96 8.46 29.78
CA SER A 96 20.95 9.38 29.22
C SER A 96 20.35 10.36 28.22
N ILE A 97 19.23 9.99 27.59
CA ILE A 97 18.59 10.73 26.50
C ILE A 97 17.18 11.08 26.94
N HIS A 98 16.80 12.34 26.80
CA HIS A 98 15.44 12.83 27.00
C HIS A 98 15.06 13.82 25.92
N PHE A 99 13.82 13.76 25.44
CA PHE A 99 13.23 14.79 24.58
C PHE A 99 11.70 14.62 24.52
N HIS A 100 11.01 15.66 24.09
CA HIS A 100 9.59 15.63 23.78
C HIS A 100 9.40 15.63 22.27
N TYR A 101 8.54 14.75 21.75
CA TYR A 101 8.17 14.71 20.34
C TYR A 101 6.71 15.11 20.13
N ARG A 102 6.44 15.76 18.99
CA ARG A 102 5.09 16.04 18.48
C ARG A 102 5.04 15.71 17.01
N MET A 103 4.02 14.98 16.58
CA MET A 103 3.68 14.78 15.18
C MET A 103 2.56 15.75 14.84
N VAL A 104 2.81 16.62 13.86
CA VAL A 104 1.96 17.78 13.57
C VAL A 104 1.55 17.76 12.11
N SER A 105 0.27 17.99 11.83
CA SER A 105 -0.22 18.15 10.46
C SER A 105 0.24 19.48 9.86
N ASN A 106 0.62 19.45 8.59
CA ASN A 106 1.01 20.63 7.82
C ASN A 106 -0.18 21.30 7.11
N GLY A 107 -1.37 20.69 7.12
CA GLY A 107 -2.58 21.23 6.48
C GLY A 107 -2.87 20.73 5.07
N ASP A 108 -2.00 19.89 4.52
CA ASP A 108 -2.03 19.36 3.16
C ASP A 108 -1.91 17.81 3.13
N ASP A 109 -2.41 17.17 4.19
CA ASP A 109 -2.28 15.72 4.49
C ASP A 109 -0.82 15.22 4.62
N THR A 110 0.15 16.13 4.64
CA THR A 110 1.50 15.83 5.10
C THR A 110 1.68 16.16 6.58
N TYR A 111 2.65 15.51 7.19
CA TYR A 111 2.95 15.65 8.61
C TYR A 111 4.43 15.95 8.82
N SER A 112 4.73 16.55 9.97
CA SER A 112 6.09 16.81 10.43
C SER A 112 6.29 16.25 11.84
N ALA A 113 7.45 15.64 12.08
CA ALA A 113 7.90 15.32 13.43
C ALA A 113 8.69 16.50 13.98
N GLN A 114 8.33 16.96 15.17
CA GLN A 114 8.96 18.07 15.90
C GLN A 114 9.56 17.54 17.19
N TYR A 115 10.79 17.94 17.48
CA TYR A 115 11.56 17.51 18.64
C TYR A 115 11.97 18.73 19.45
N SER A 116 11.78 18.65 20.77
CA SER A 116 12.06 19.73 21.70
C SER A 116 12.58 19.19 23.03
N ASN A 117 13.14 20.07 23.86
CA ASN A 117 13.69 19.71 25.17
C ASN A 117 14.72 18.58 25.11
N PHE A 118 15.50 18.52 24.03
CA PHE A 118 16.49 17.47 23.82
C PHE A 118 17.68 17.64 24.77
N THR A 119 17.96 16.60 25.55
CA THR A 119 19.15 16.46 26.38
C THR A 119 19.77 15.08 26.19
N ASP A 120 21.10 15.02 26.11
CA ASP A 120 21.83 13.77 25.98
C ASP A 120 23.13 13.80 26.79
N THR A 121 23.32 12.82 27.66
CA THR A 121 24.54 12.63 28.44
C THR A 121 25.38 11.46 27.94
N ALA A 122 24.92 10.73 26.92
CA ALA A 122 25.72 9.74 26.23
C ALA A 122 26.84 10.44 25.44
N PRO A 123 28.04 9.84 25.31
CA PRO A 123 29.18 10.46 24.65
C PRO A 123 29.12 10.34 23.11
N ILE A 124 27.93 10.35 22.51
CA ILE A 124 27.71 10.09 21.08
C ILE A 124 26.59 10.97 20.51
N PRO A 125 26.60 11.28 19.21
CA PRO A 125 25.43 11.82 18.54
C PRO A 125 24.34 10.76 18.35
N ILE A 126 23.10 11.22 18.37
CA ILE A 126 21.93 10.37 18.15
C ILE A 126 21.04 10.92 17.04
N SER A 127 20.27 10.00 16.48
CA SER A 127 19.25 10.27 15.49
C SER A 127 17.97 9.55 15.86
N VAL A 128 16.90 9.92 15.18
CA VAL A 128 15.58 9.32 15.31
C VAL A 128 15.04 8.89 13.96
N THR A 129 14.22 7.84 13.96
CA THR A 129 13.48 7.37 12.79
C THR A 129 12.15 6.75 13.23
N LEU A 130 11.15 6.78 12.36
CA LEU A 130 9.88 6.07 12.56
C LEU A 130 9.85 4.74 11.81
N LEU A 131 9.35 3.70 12.47
CA LEU A 131 9.22 2.35 11.92
C LEU A 131 7.83 1.76 12.20
N ASP A 132 7.37 0.90 11.29
CA ASP A 132 6.16 0.08 11.40
C ASP A 132 6.39 -1.20 12.21
N THR A 133 7.63 -1.71 12.24
CA THR A 133 8.04 -2.84 13.06
C THR A 133 9.05 -2.38 14.13
N PRO A 134 8.70 -2.41 15.42
CA PRO A 134 9.58 -1.94 16.48
C PRO A 134 10.79 -2.89 16.68
N PRO A 135 12.03 -2.38 16.61
CA PRO A 135 13.21 -3.14 17.03
C PRO A 135 13.29 -3.19 18.56
N ARG A 136 14.28 -3.89 19.11
CA ARG A 136 14.58 -3.89 20.54
C ARG A 136 15.78 -3.00 20.83
N VAL A 137 15.83 -2.45 22.04
CA VAL A 137 17.01 -1.73 22.53
C VAL A 137 18.22 -2.66 22.53
N GLY A 138 19.36 -2.19 22.01
CA GLY A 138 20.59 -2.96 21.82
C GLY A 138 20.74 -3.58 20.42
N ASP A 139 19.64 -3.69 19.66
CA ASP A 139 19.69 -4.13 18.26
C ASP A 139 20.44 -3.09 17.40
N GLY A 140 20.85 -3.51 16.21
CA GLY A 140 21.26 -2.58 15.16
C GLY A 140 20.03 -2.20 14.32
N VAL A 141 19.90 -0.91 14.00
CA VAL A 141 18.95 -0.46 12.98
C VAL A 141 19.34 -1.09 11.64
N THR A 142 18.44 -1.86 11.06
CA THR A 142 18.64 -2.55 9.77
C THR A 142 18.26 -1.66 8.58
N TYR A 143 17.41 -0.66 8.81
CA TYR A 143 16.97 0.32 7.81
C TYR A 143 16.53 1.62 8.49
N HIS A 144 16.83 2.74 7.84
CA HIS A 144 16.39 4.08 8.24
C HIS A 144 15.02 4.35 7.63
N GLY A 145 14.00 4.43 8.48
CA GLY A 145 12.62 4.59 8.09
C GLY A 145 12.23 6.02 7.77
N VAL A 146 10.99 6.34 8.05
CA VAL A 146 10.41 7.66 7.74
C VAL A 146 10.90 8.68 8.77
N GLY A 147 11.22 9.89 8.31
CA GLY A 147 11.63 10.98 9.19
C GLY A 147 12.98 10.76 9.85
N ASP A 148 13.91 10.06 9.18
CA ASP A 148 15.28 9.92 9.67
C ASP A 148 15.89 11.31 9.89
N HIS A 149 16.31 11.59 11.12
CA HIS A 149 16.69 12.94 11.54
C HIS A 149 17.72 12.93 12.67
N VAL A 150 18.78 13.72 12.52
CA VAL A 150 19.83 13.85 13.53
C VAL A 150 19.38 14.86 14.58
N LEU A 151 19.29 14.44 15.85
CA LEU A 151 18.96 15.34 16.96
C LEU A 151 20.18 16.12 17.47
N GLY A 152 21.37 15.52 17.35
CA GLY A 152 22.63 16.14 17.76
C GLY A 152 23.42 15.26 18.72
N GLY A 153 24.38 15.89 19.40
CA GLY A 153 25.31 15.24 20.33
C GLY A 153 25.03 15.52 21.80
N PRO A 154 25.97 15.13 22.68
CA PRO A 154 25.85 15.32 24.11
C PRO A 154 25.59 16.78 24.47
N THR A 155 24.60 17.02 25.31
CA THR A 155 24.24 18.34 25.82
C THR A 155 23.69 18.25 27.24
N SER A 156 24.12 19.17 28.11
CA SER A 156 23.66 19.32 29.49
C SER A 156 22.48 20.28 29.65
N THR A 157 22.08 20.95 28.56
CA THR A 157 20.92 21.86 28.51
C THR A 157 20.09 21.55 27.28
N ALA A 158 18.81 21.96 27.30
CA ALA A 158 17.90 21.72 26.19
C ALA A 158 18.46 22.31 24.89
N ALA A 159 18.69 21.45 23.89
CA ALA A 159 19.09 21.89 22.57
C ALA A 159 17.95 22.66 21.85
N VAL A 160 18.33 23.36 20.78
CA VAL A 160 17.37 24.07 19.93
C VAL A 160 16.37 23.06 19.33
N PRO A 161 15.05 23.36 19.35
CA PRO A 161 14.06 22.51 18.70
C PRO A 161 14.36 22.29 17.23
N SER A 162 14.03 21.09 16.74
CA SER A 162 14.22 20.72 15.33
C SER A 162 13.02 19.95 14.80
N SER A 163 12.91 19.84 13.47
CA SER A 163 11.80 19.14 12.83
C SER A 163 12.20 18.51 11.50
N THR A 164 11.48 17.47 11.12
CA THR A 164 11.60 16.79 9.82
C THR A 164 10.23 16.47 9.24
N ASN A 165 10.11 16.43 7.91
CA ASN A 165 8.89 16.04 7.22
C ASN A 165 8.78 14.50 7.21
N ILE A 166 7.58 13.97 7.49
CA ILE A 166 7.32 12.53 7.57
C ILE A 166 6.31 12.04 6.52
N GLY A 167 5.98 12.87 5.54
CA GLY A 167 5.11 12.52 4.41
C GLY A 167 3.64 12.38 4.78
N THR A 168 2.92 11.59 3.99
CA THR A 168 1.48 11.35 4.09
C THR A 168 1.15 10.19 5.02
N ALA A 169 -0.02 10.25 5.67
CA ALA A 169 -0.66 9.16 6.41
C ALA A 169 0.28 8.28 7.29
N PRO A 170 0.89 8.84 8.35
CA PRO A 170 1.92 8.15 9.12
C PRO A 170 1.38 7.11 10.12
N SER A 171 0.07 6.83 10.12
CA SER A 171 -0.58 6.03 11.18
C SER A 171 -0.13 4.57 11.24
N TYR A 172 0.47 4.05 10.16
CA TYR A 172 1.08 2.71 10.11
C TYR A 172 2.43 2.65 10.83
N LEU A 173 3.07 3.79 11.11
CA LEU A 173 4.33 3.88 11.84
C LEU A 173 4.06 3.82 13.34
N VAL A 174 4.47 2.75 14.00
CA VAL A 174 4.10 2.49 15.41
C VAL A 174 5.22 2.77 16.40
N ALA A 175 6.44 3.02 15.93
CA ALA A 175 7.63 3.14 16.77
C ALA A 175 8.49 4.34 16.38
N LEU A 176 8.77 5.21 17.34
CA LEU A 176 9.84 6.19 17.28
C LEU A 176 11.10 5.58 17.88
N VAL A 177 12.10 5.36 17.03
CA VAL A 177 13.36 4.73 17.39
C VAL A 177 14.43 5.78 17.53
N THR A 178 15.08 5.83 18.68
CA THR A 178 16.29 6.63 18.91
C THR A 178 17.50 5.72 18.77
N TYR A 179 18.46 6.10 17.92
CA TYR A 179 19.62 5.28 17.61
C TYR A 179 20.92 6.10 17.56
N SER A 180 22.04 5.40 17.68
CA SER A 180 23.38 5.99 17.62
C SER A 180 23.72 6.44 16.20
N SER A 181 24.03 7.72 16.04
CA SER A 181 24.43 8.33 14.78
C SER A 181 25.95 8.33 14.56
N VAL A 182 26.72 7.59 15.36
CA VAL A 182 28.17 7.48 15.16
C VAL A 182 28.47 6.79 13.83
N ALA A 183 29.42 7.34 13.07
CA ALA A 183 29.81 6.80 11.77
C ALA A 183 30.76 5.59 11.87
N SER A 184 31.49 5.45 12.98
CA SER A 184 32.43 4.35 13.24
C SER A 184 32.30 3.85 14.68
N ALA A 185 32.68 2.58 14.89
CA ALA A 185 32.80 1.96 16.20
C ALA A 185 34.13 2.30 16.91
N ASP A 186 35.07 2.95 16.23
CA ASP A 186 36.39 3.25 16.78
C ASP A 186 36.30 4.12 18.04
N GLY A 187 36.75 3.58 19.18
CA GLY A 187 36.70 4.27 20.47
C GLY A 187 35.31 4.40 21.09
N VAL A 188 34.28 3.80 20.50
CA VAL A 188 32.90 3.80 21.00
C VAL A 188 32.58 2.45 21.63
N PRO A 189 32.01 2.40 22.86
CA PRO A 189 31.53 1.15 23.44
C PRO A 189 30.57 0.43 22.48
N VAL A 190 30.64 -0.90 22.40
CA VAL A 190 29.82 -1.70 21.45
C VAL A 190 28.31 -1.42 21.56
N GLU A 191 27.83 -1.13 22.77
CA GLU A 191 26.43 -0.78 23.06
C GLU A 191 25.98 0.57 22.48
N LEU A 192 26.94 1.41 22.06
CA LEU A 192 26.76 2.74 21.51
C LEU A 192 27.26 2.84 20.06
N GLY A 193 27.68 1.71 19.46
CA GLY A 193 28.23 1.67 18.11
C GLY A 193 27.25 2.13 17.03
N PRO A 194 27.71 2.22 15.76
CA PRO A 194 26.90 2.73 14.65
C PRO A 194 25.54 2.03 14.55
N GLY A 195 24.47 2.82 14.45
CA GLY A 195 23.12 2.30 14.26
C GLY A 195 22.53 1.57 15.48
N LYS A 196 23.18 1.60 16.65
CA LYS A 196 22.64 0.93 17.85
C LYS A 196 21.35 1.58 18.33
N VAL A 197 20.32 0.78 18.58
CA VAL A 197 19.03 1.23 19.12
C VAL A 197 19.20 1.54 20.62
N LEU A 198 18.94 2.78 20.99
CA LEU A 198 19.14 3.31 22.34
C LEU A 198 17.80 3.51 23.08
N ALA A 199 16.72 3.78 22.37
CA ALA A 199 15.37 3.86 22.90
C ALA A 199 14.33 3.52 21.82
N VAL A 200 13.21 2.97 22.24
CA VAL A 200 12.05 2.70 21.38
C VAL A 200 10.81 3.19 22.11
N THR A 201 10.09 4.12 21.50
CA THR A 201 8.86 4.68 22.06
C THR A 201 7.70 4.37 21.14
N SER A 202 6.62 3.80 21.69
CA SER A 202 5.39 3.57 20.95
C SER A 202 4.74 4.90 20.57
N VAL A 203 4.34 5.01 19.31
CA VAL A 203 3.62 6.18 18.78
C VAL A 203 2.14 5.84 18.71
N HIS A 204 1.33 6.65 19.38
CA HIS A 204 -0.12 6.51 19.38
C HIS A 204 -0.73 7.65 18.58
N TRP A 205 -1.22 7.33 17.39
CA TRP A 205 -1.86 8.31 16.51
C TRP A 205 -3.30 8.58 16.91
N SER A 206 -3.66 9.85 16.94
CA SER A 206 -4.99 10.40 17.15
C SER A 206 -5.24 11.43 16.06
N VAL A 207 -5.56 10.93 14.87
CA VAL A 207 -5.96 11.77 13.73
C VAL A 207 -7.44 12.12 13.91
N PRO A 208 -7.82 13.41 13.94
CA PRO A 208 -9.22 13.80 14.02
C PRO A 208 -10.02 13.26 12.84
N ALA A 209 -11.30 12.97 13.07
CA ALA A 209 -12.21 12.58 12.00
C ALA A 209 -12.25 13.67 10.92
N ARG A 210 -12.19 13.24 9.66
CA ARG A 210 -12.23 14.12 8.48
C ARG A 210 -13.59 14.00 7.81
N GLN A 211 -13.91 14.96 6.95
CA GLN A 211 -15.09 14.91 6.11
C GLN A 211 -14.72 14.31 4.77
N THR A 212 -15.53 13.38 4.27
CA THR A 212 -15.38 12.74 2.97
C THR A 212 -16.76 12.57 2.35
N ASN A 213 -16.83 12.51 1.01
CA ASN A 213 -18.04 12.08 0.29
C ASN A 213 -18.01 10.59 -0.11
N VAL A 214 -16.95 9.87 0.24
CA VAL A 214 -16.78 8.43 -0.05
C VAL A 214 -17.09 7.65 1.21
N HIS A 215 -18.16 6.87 1.19
CA HIS A 215 -18.63 6.08 2.33
C HIS A 215 -18.93 4.64 1.92
N PRO A 216 -17.91 3.77 1.83
CA PRO A 216 -18.10 2.39 1.46
C PRO A 216 -18.99 1.65 2.46
N VAL A 217 -19.95 0.87 1.96
CA VAL A 217 -20.86 0.03 2.76
C VAL A 217 -20.90 -1.34 2.13
N ASP A 218 -20.54 -2.39 2.88
CA ASP A 218 -20.57 -3.74 2.32
C ASP A 218 -22.01 -4.23 2.11
N GLY A 219 -22.43 -4.32 0.85
CA GLY A 219 -23.70 -4.94 0.45
C GLY A 219 -23.68 -6.47 0.46
N GLY A 220 -22.54 -7.08 0.79
CA GLY A 220 -22.32 -8.53 0.79
C GLY A 220 -21.76 -9.05 -0.53
N ALA A 221 -21.23 -10.27 -0.48
CA ALA A 221 -20.66 -10.93 -1.66
C ALA A 221 -21.70 -11.09 -2.78
N ARG A 222 -21.27 -10.82 -4.03
CA ARG A 222 -22.12 -10.86 -5.23
C ARG A 222 -21.33 -11.36 -6.44
N PRO A 223 -21.98 -11.75 -7.55
CA PRO A 223 -21.26 -12.15 -8.76
C PRO A 223 -20.21 -11.10 -9.14
N LEU A 224 -18.99 -11.55 -9.46
CA LEU A 224 -17.85 -10.68 -9.86
C LEU A 224 -17.37 -9.71 -8.74
N ALA A 225 -17.80 -9.93 -7.50
CA ALA A 225 -17.29 -9.27 -6.29
C ALA A 225 -17.44 -10.22 -5.08
N GLY A 226 -16.83 -11.39 -5.21
CA GLY A 226 -16.95 -12.53 -4.29
C GLY A 226 -15.85 -12.62 -3.22
N GLY A 227 -14.85 -11.73 -3.26
CA GLY A 227 -13.80 -11.65 -2.25
C GLY A 227 -14.28 -11.27 -0.84
N ASP A 228 -13.32 -11.11 0.07
CA ASP A 228 -13.57 -11.02 1.50
C ASP A 228 -13.27 -9.62 2.07
N VAL A 229 -14.17 -9.09 2.89
CA VAL A 229 -13.83 -7.96 3.77
C VAL A 229 -12.94 -8.49 4.89
N THR A 230 -11.70 -7.99 4.95
CA THR A 230 -10.66 -8.50 5.84
C THR A 230 -10.49 -7.68 7.12
N ALA A 231 -11.01 -6.45 7.14
CA ALA A 231 -11.04 -5.61 8.33
C ALA A 231 -12.21 -4.63 8.26
N THR A 232 -12.65 -4.17 9.43
CA THR A 232 -13.62 -3.10 9.61
C THR A 232 -13.06 -1.99 10.49
N THR A 233 -13.57 -0.77 10.32
CA THR A 233 -13.30 0.36 11.22
C THR A 233 -14.01 0.13 12.57
N ALA A 234 -13.68 0.94 13.58
CA ALA A 234 -14.35 0.88 14.88
C ALA A 234 -15.86 1.14 14.82
N SER A 235 -16.33 1.87 13.80
CA SER A 235 -17.76 2.10 13.53
C SER A 235 -18.43 0.99 12.73
N GLY A 236 -17.67 -0.02 12.28
CA GLY A 236 -18.16 -1.17 11.51
C GLY A 236 -18.16 -0.99 9.99
N ALA A 237 -17.64 0.13 9.46
CA ALA A 237 -17.48 0.30 8.00
C ALA A 237 -16.39 -0.64 7.47
N PRO A 238 -16.49 -1.13 6.21
CA PRO A 238 -15.44 -1.95 5.63
C PRO A 238 -14.15 -1.13 5.49
N LYS A 239 -13.05 -1.69 5.98
CA LYS A 239 -11.72 -1.04 5.96
C LYS A 239 -10.82 -1.61 4.87
N SER A 240 -10.86 -2.92 4.66
CA SER A 240 -10.05 -3.56 3.64
C SER A 240 -10.77 -4.74 3.00
N TYR A 241 -10.49 -4.97 1.72
CA TYR A 241 -11.08 -6.02 0.92
C TYR A 241 -10.00 -6.83 0.21
N ARG A 242 -10.01 -8.15 0.38
CA ARG A 242 -9.16 -9.06 -0.38
C ARG A 242 -9.89 -9.46 -1.66
N VAL A 243 -9.29 -9.14 -2.79
CA VAL A 243 -9.83 -9.45 -4.12
C VAL A 243 -9.93 -10.96 -4.29
N GLY A 244 -11.13 -11.42 -4.61
CA GLY A 244 -11.41 -12.82 -4.94
C GLY A 244 -11.13 -13.15 -6.41
N HIS A 245 -11.07 -14.43 -6.71
CA HIS A 245 -10.89 -14.91 -8.08
C HIS A 245 -12.03 -14.43 -9.00
N GLY A 246 -11.69 -13.76 -10.10
CA GLY A 246 -12.64 -13.28 -11.09
C GLY A 246 -13.42 -12.02 -10.69
N ASP A 247 -13.02 -11.35 -9.61
CA ASP A 247 -13.57 -10.05 -9.24
C ASP A 247 -13.27 -8.98 -10.30
N LEU A 248 -14.27 -8.15 -10.60
CA LEU A 248 -14.12 -7.03 -11.50
C LEU A 248 -14.17 -5.70 -10.72
N PRO A 249 -13.33 -4.71 -11.08
CA PRO A 249 -13.26 -3.43 -10.38
C PRO A 249 -14.61 -2.71 -10.20
N ALA A 250 -15.44 -2.68 -11.25
CA ALA A 250 -16.74 -2.02 -11.21
C ALA A 250 -17.73 -2.77 -10.30
N ASP A 251 -17.77 -4.10 -10.42
CA ASP A 251 -18.62 -4.95 -9.58
C ASP A 251 -18.17 -4.93 -8.11
N VAL A 252 -16.88 -4.79 -7.83
CA VAL A 252 -16.38 -4.57 -6.46
C VAL A 252 -16.79 -3.18 -5.97
N ALA A 253 -16.67 -2.13 -6.79
CA ALA A 253 -17.08 -0.78 -6.40
C ALA A 253 -18.57 -0.70 -6.05
N ASP A 254 -19.48 -1.21 -6.88
CA ASP A 254 -20.90 -1.15 -6.52
C ASP A 254 -21.30 -2.15 -5.42
N ARG A 255 -20.49 -3.17 -5.09
CA ARG A 255 -20.71 -3.97 -3.87
C ARG A 255 -20.61 -3.08 -2.64
N PHE A 256 -19.69 -2.12 -2.69
CA PHE A 256 -19.45 -1.17 -1.62
C PHE A 256 -20.26 0.12 -1.75
N GLY A 257 -21.16 0.21 -2.74
CA GLY A 257 -22.00 1.39 -2.96
C GLY A 257 -21.20 2.64 -3.36
N ILE A 258 -20.01 2.47 -3.94
CA ILE A 258 -19.15 3.56 -4.40
C ILE A 258 -18.90 3.46 -5.91
N THR A 259 -18.38 4.52 -6.51
CA THR A 259 -18.01 4.49 -7.93
C THR A 259 -16.64 3.82 -8.13
N LEU A 260 -16.37 3.34 -9.35
CA LEU A 260 -15.01 2.88 -9.70
C LEU A 260 -13.95 4.00 -9.53
N GLN A 261 -14.35 5.27 -9.73
CA GLN A 261 -13.46 6.40 -9.50
C GLN A 261 -13.09 6.52 -8.01
N ASP A 262 -14.04 6.34 -7.10
CA ASP A 262 -13.80 6.35 -5.66
C ASP A 262 -12.90 5.18 -5.25
N LEU A 263 -13.15 3.98 -5.79
CA LEU A 263 -12.33 2.81 -5.51
C LEU A 263 -10.87 3.01 -5.92
N LYS A 264 -10.63 3.62 -7.09
CA LYS A 264 -9.29 3.98 -7.55
C LYS A 264 -8.67 5.08 -6.71
N TRP A 265 -9.46 6.08 -6.31
CA TRP A 265 -9.00 7.16 -5.43
C TRP A 265 -8.59 6.67 -4.04
N LEU A 266 -9.30 5.69 -3.48
CA LEU A 266 -8.94 5.02 -2.22
C LEU A 266 -7.63 4.20 -2.30
N ASN A 267 -7.17 3.90 -3.51
CA ASN A 267 -6.09 2.97 -3.79
C ASN A 267 -5.03 3.57 -4.73
N PRO A 268 -4.46 4.75 -4.42
CA PRO A 268 -3.52 5.42 -5.29
C PRO A 268 -2.22 4.60 -5.39
N GLY A 269 -1.92 4.09 -6.59
CA GLY A 269 -0.70 3.30 -6.81
C GLY A 269 -0.63 1.97 -6.05
N SER A 270 -1.77 1.42 -5.62
CA SER A 270 -1.86 0.29 -4.66
C SER A 270 -1.28 -1.04 -5.14
N GLY A 271 -0.72 -1.14 -6.34
CA GLY A 271 -0.29 -2.41 -6.95
C GLY A 271 -1.42 -3.44 -7.10
N ALA A 272 -2.65 -3.09 -6.72
CA ALA A 272 -3.82 -3.96 -6.80
C ALA A 272 -4.49 -3.91 -8.17
N PHE A 273 -4.16 -2.90 -8.98
CA PHE A 273 -4.63 -2.74 -10.34
C PHE A 273 -3.50 -3.06 -11.33
N ASP A 274 -3.83 -3.83 -12.37
CA ASP A 274 -2.96 -3.99 -13.53
C ASP A 274 -2.97 -2.73 -14.43
N PRO A 275 -2.06 -2.61 -15.43
CA PRO A 275 -2.03 -1.46 -16.34
C PRO A 275 -3.33 -1.24 -17.13
N GLU A 276 -4.12 -2.28 -17.34
CA GLU A 276 -5.42 -2.27 -17.99
C GLU A 276 -6.57 -1.86 -17.04
N GLY A 277 -6.29 -1.79 -15.74
CA GLY A 277 -7.20 -1.39 -14.68
C GLY A 277 -8.04 -2.54 -14.09
N ASN A 278 -7.69 -3.80 -14.34
CA ASN A 278 -8.28 -4.96 -13.66
C ASN A 278 -7.63 -5.18 -12.29
N LEU A 279 -8.31 -5.94 -11.43
CA LEU A 279 -7.79 -6.27 -10.11
C LEU A 279 -6.88 -7.50 -10.17
N TYR A 280 -5.76 -7.46 -9.46
CA TYR A 280 -4.98 -8.67 -9.17
C TYR A 280 -5.68 -9.49 -8.08
N GLU A 281 -5.82 -10.80 -8.32
CA GLU A 281 -6.29 -11.75 -7.32
C GLU A 281 -5.43 -11.67 -6.05
N ASP A 282 -6.06 -11.84 -4.88
CA ASP A 282 -5.46 -11.73 -3.54
C ASP A 282 -4.90 -10.34 -3.15
N ALA A 283 -4.94 -9.36 -4.05
CA ALA A 283 -4.61 -7.99 -3.68
C ALA A 283 -5.55 -7.48 -2.58
N VAL A 284 -5.02 -6.62 -1.71
CA VAL A 284 -5.81 -6.00 -0.64
C VAL A 284 -6.10 -4.56 -1.03
N LEU A 285 -7.39 -4.26 -1.23
CA LEU A 285 -7.88 -2.91 -1.48
C LEU A 285 -8.14 -2.21 -0.15
N ASN A 286 -7.71 -0.95 -0.07
CA ASN A 286 -8.15 -0.02 0.94
C ASN A 286 -9.59 0.42 0.63
N LEU A 287 -10.44 0.39 1.66
CA LEU A 287 -11.81 0.90 1.63
C LEU A 287 -12.03 2.02 2.65
N ASP A 288 -11.00 2.39 3.42
CA ASP A 288 -11.11 3.41 4.43
C ASP A 288 -10.55 4.74 3.89
N PRO A 289 -11.38 5.77 3.66
CA PRO A 289 -10.88 7.07 3.25
C PRO A 289 -9.99 7.72 4.33
N GLU A 290 -10.14 7.35 5.60
CA GLU A 290 -9.38 7.95 6.71
C GLU A 290 -7.93 7.51 6.78
N VAL A 291 -7.49 6.55 5.96
CA VAL A 291 -6.08 6.15 5.87
C VAL A 291 -5.34 6.72 4.65
N LEU A 292 -6.01 7.60 3.89
CA LEU A 292 -5.39 8.40 2.82
C LEU A 292 -4.55 9.55 3.37
#